data_AF-A0A382WFZ0-F1
#
_entry.id   AF-A0A382WFZ0-F1
#
_cell.length_a   1.000
_cell.length_b   1.000
_cell.length_c   1.000
_cell.angle_alpha   90.00
_cell.angle_beta   90.00
_cell.angle_gamma   90.00
#
_symmetry.space_group_name_H-M   'P 1'
#
loop_
_entity.id
_entity.type
_entity.pdbx_description
1 polymer ?
#
loop_
_entity_poly.entity_id
_entity_poly.type
_entity_poly.pdbx_seq_one_letter_code
_entity_poly.pdbx_strand_id
1 'polypeptide(L)'
;MTLGFVIGESKPTVVTAQTSRSLPIGEYVIINSNDGKIVGLVEKSVVSSAVLADVKNYDETLESIELAAEHKRDKSYTAMIRILGFLESLQKGKAILPAVPPTPGTEIIKATKDDLGQIFGPENSEWIKIGNLLRNPEIDSLINLNKIVSRHLGILAMTGMGKSNLVTL
;
A
#
# COMPACT_ATOMS: atom_id res chain seq x y z
N MET A 1 10.35 -11.10 -0.80
CA MET A 1 11.32 -10.06 -1.22
C MET A 1 11.11 -8.83 -0.36
N THR A 2 12.17 -8.36 0.28
CA THR A 2 12.18 -7.17 1.14
C THR A 2 12.06 -5.90 0.31
N LEU A 3 11.08 -5.06 0.65
CA LEU A 3 10.83 -3.77 0.02
C LEU A 3 11.39 -2.60 0.83
N GLY A 4 11.58 -2.78 2.13
CA GLY A 4 12.06 -1.71 3.01
C GLY A 4 11.97 -2.05 4.48
N PHE A 5 12.17 -1.03 5.30
CA PHE A 5 12.11 -1.11 6.76
C PHE A 5 11.29 0.05 7.33
N VAL A 6 10.58 -0.19 8.42
CA VAL A 6 9.91 0.85 9.19
C VAL A 6 10.97 1.80 9.78
N ILE A 7 10.78 3.11 9.66
CA ILE A 7 11.69 4.13 10.19
C ILE A 7 10.91 5.23 10.92
N GLY A 8 11.62 5.97 11.78
CA GLY A 8 11.07 7.15 12.45
C GLY A 8 9.95 6.80 13.43
N GLU A 9 9.01 7.72 13.62
CA GLU A 9 7.84 7.52 14.47
C GLU A 9 6.80 6.64 13.78
N SER A 10 6.42 5.56 14.45
CA SER A 10 5.41 4.58 14.03
C SER A 10 4.16 4.67 14.88
N LYS A 11 2.99 4.58 14.26
CA LYS A 11 1.68 4.55 14.94
C LYS A 11 0.95 3.23 14.62
N PRO A 12 0.01 2.79 15.47
CA PRO A 12 -0.86 1.64 15.21
C PRO A 12 -1.59 1.66 13.86
N THR A 13 -1.81 2.86 13.32
CA THR A 13 -2.59 3.10 12.09
C THR A 13 -1.73 3.45 10.89
N VAL A 14 -0.50 3.94 11.09
CA VAL A 14 0.35 4.44 10.01
C VAL A 14 1.81 4.31 10.38
N VAL A 15 2.63 3.91 9.41
CA VAL A 15 4.08 3.86 9.56
C VAL A 15 4.76 4.59 8.40
N THR A 16 5.96 5.09 8.69
CA THR A 16 6.87 5.60 7.68
C THR A 16 7.91 4.54 7.39
N ALA A 17 8.26 4.35 6.11
CA ALA A 17 9.18 3.31 5.68
C ALA A 17 10.27 3.88 4.79
N GLN A 18 11.51 3.44 5.00
CA GLN A 18 12.60 3.59 4.03
C GLN A 18 12.56 2.39 3.10
N THR A 19 12.42 2.63 1.80
CA THR A 19 12.22 1.57 0.82
C THR A 19 13.39 1.46 -0.15
N SER A 20 13.60 0.28 -0.73
CA SER A 20 14.65 0.03 -1.72
C SER A 20 14.33 0.61 -3.10
N ARG A 21 13.07 0.95 -3.34
CA ARG A 21 12.54 1.61 -4.54
C ARG A 21 11.37 2.50 -4.18
N SER A 22 10.94 3.33 -5.12
CA SER A 22 9.63 3.99 -5.01
C SER A 22 8.51 2.95 -5.02
N LEU A 23 7.63 3.01 -4.03
CA LEU A 23 6.42 2.19 -3.97
C LEU A 23 5.23 2.97 -4.56
N PRO A 24 4.55 2.49 -5.61
CA PRO A 24 3.35 3.13 -6.11
C PRO A 24 2.23 3.20 -5.07
N ILE A 25 1.47 4.29 -5.12
CA ILE A 25 0.24 4.45 -4.33
C ILE A 25 -0.72 3.30 -4.68
N GLY A 26 -1.34 2.73 -3.64
CA GLY A 26 -2.23 1.58 -3.75
C GLY A 26 -1.54 0.22 -3.77
N GLU A 27 -0.20 0.16 -3.63
CA GLU A 27 0.51 -1.11 -3.43
C GLU A 27 0.25 -1.63 -2.01
N TYR A 28 -0.11 -2.92 -1.91
CA TYR A 28 -0.23 -3.62 -0.65
C TYR A 28 1.12 -4.21 -0.23
N VAL A 29 1.43 -4.09 1.06
CA VAL A 29 2.66 -4.62 1.65
C VAL A 29 2.35 -5.38 2.92
N ILE A 30 3.30 -6.22 3.35
CA ILE A 30 3.23 -6.90 4.64
C ILE A 30 4.34 -6.35 5.53
N ILE A 31 3.97 -5.91 6.73
CA ILE A 31 4.91 -5.53 7.79
C ILE A 31 5.07 -6.75 8.69
N ASN A 32 6.27 -7.29 8.77
CA ASN A 32 6.56 -8.55 9.47
C ASN A 32 6.88 -8.28 10.94
N SER A 33 5.87 -7.90 11.72
CA SER A 33 6.01 -7.65 13.16
C SER A 33 6.16 -8.95 13.95
N ASN A 34 6.78 -8.88 15.13
CA ASN A 34 6.93 -10.01 16.04
C ASN A 34 5.56 -10.57 16.50
N ASP A 35 4.55 -9.71 16.60
CA ASP A 35 3.19 -10.07 17.02
C ASP A 35 2.34 -10.67 15.88
N GLY A 36 2.89 -10.74 14.66
CA GLY A 36 2.22 -11.26 13.48
C GLY A 36 2.33 -10.35 12.27
N LYS A 37 1.98 -10.91 11.10
CA LYS A 37 1.99 -10.20 9.82
C LYS A 37 0.88 -9.15 9.78
N ILE A 38 1.23 -7.91 9.46
CA ILE A 38 0.30 -6.79 9.36
C ILE A 38 0.19 -6.38 7.89
N VAL A 39 -1.03 -6.21 7.39
CA VAL A 39 -1.28 -5.72 6.03
C VAL A 39 -1.26 -4.21 6.03
N GLY A 40 -0.45 -3.63 5.15
CA GLY A 40 -0.35 -2.20 4.92
C GLY A 40 -0.72 -1.80 3.49
N LEU A 41 -1.19 -0.57 3.32
CA LEU A 41 -1.46 0.06 2.04
C LEU A 41 -0.61 1.31 1.88
N VAL A 42 0.13 1.41 0.77
CA VAL A 42 0.93 2.60 0.46
C VAL A 42 0.00 3.76 0.08
N GLU A 43 0.00 4.83 0.88
CA GLU A 43 -0.81 6.03 0.65
C GLU A 43 -0.02 7.19 0.04
N LYS A 44 1.27 7.27 0.38
CA LYS A 44 2.18 8.30 -0.14
C LYS A 44 3.54 7.70 -0.43
N SER A 45 4.15 8.14 -1.51
CA SER A 45 5.52 7.81 -1.88
C SER A 45 6.27 9.10 -2.19
N VAL A 46 7.46 9.24 -1.61
CA VAL A 46 8.32 10.41 -1.73
C VAL A 46 9.70 9.94 -2.16
N VAL A 47 10.26 10.64 -3.15
CA VAL A 47 11.65 10.46 -3.59
C VAL A 47 12.37 11.76 -3.31
N SER A 48 13.48 11.69 -2.59
CA SER A 48 14.35 12.84 -2.35
C SER A 48 15.77 12.52 -2.78
N SER A 49 16.55 13.57 -3.05
CA SER A 49 17.98 13.51 -3.33
C SER A 49 18.66 14.44 -2.33
N ALA A 50 19.74 13.98 -1.71
CA ALA A 50 20.48 14.80 -0.76
C ALA A 50 21.27 15.89 -1.48
N VAL A 51 21.82 15.58 -2.67
CA VAL A 51 22.59 16.53 -3.48
C VAL A 51 21.70 17.61 -4.09
N LEU A 52 20.47 17.25 -4.52
CA LEU A 52 19.52 18.20 -5.12
C LEU A 52 18.61 18.91 -4.11
N ALA A 53 18.80 18.70 -2.80
CA ALA A 53 17.94 19.29 -1.78
C ALA A 53 18.10 20.82 -1.68
N ASP A 54 19.32 21.33 -1.89
CA ASP A 54 19.70 22.72 -1.58
C ASP A 54 20.11 23.56 -2.80
N VAL A 55 19.89 23.07 -4.03
CA VAL A 55 20.27 23.77 -5.27
C VAL A 55 19.47 25.07 -5.47
N LYS A 56 20.12 26.14 -5.93
CA LYS A 56 19.52 27.49 -6.02
C LYS A 56 19.35 28.02 -7.43
N ASN A 57 20.11 27.51 -8.40
CA ASN A 57 20.05 27.96 -9.79
C ASN A 57 20.18 26.80 -10.80
N TYR A 58 19.98 27.12 -12.09
CA TYR A 58 19.93 26.12 -13.16
C TYR A 58 21.26 25.40 -13.39
N ASP A 59 22.37 26.14 -13.41
CA ASP A 59 23.70 25.56 -13.68
C ASP A 59 24.14 24.63 -12.53
N GLU A 60 23.94 25.07 -11.27
CA GLU A 60 24.17 24.25 -10.07
C GLU A 60 23.31 22.98 -10.05
N THR A 61 22.08 23.07 -10.59
CA THR A 61 21.19 21.90 -10.73
C THR A 61 21.74 20.90 -11.74
N LEU A 62 22.25 21.37 -12.89
CA LEU A 62 22.84 20.48 -13.91
C LEU A 62 24.06 19.74 -13.38
N GLU A 63 24.99 20.44 -12.72
CA GLU A 63 26.16 19.84 -12.09
C GLU A 63 25.75 18.83 -11.00
N SER A 64 24.76 19.19 -10.18
CA SER A 64 24.22 18.33 -9.13
C SER A 64 23.53 17.08 -9.67
N ILE A 65 22.87 17.16 -10.83
CA ILE A 65 22.27 15.98 -11.51
C ILE A 65 23.34 15.00 -11.96
N GLU A 66 24.45 15.50 -12.54
CA GLU A 66 25.57 14.66 -12.97
C GLU A 66 26.21 13.96 -11.78
N LEU A 67 26.47 14.70 -10.69
CA LEU A 67 26.99 14.15 -9.43
C LEU A 67 26.05 13.11 -8.80
N ALA A 68 24.74 13.38 -8.80
CA ALA A 68 23.72 12.46 -8.29
C ALA A 68 23.64 11.16 -9.11
N ALA A 69 23.91 11.21 -10.41
CA ALA A 69 23.89 10.03 -11.27
C ALA A 69 25.05 9.08 -10.97
N GLU A 70 26.21 9.60 -10.59
CA GLU A 70 27.39 8.80 -10.23
C GLU A 70 27.26 8.16 -8.83
N HIS A 71 26.49 8.75 -7.93
CA HIS A 71 26.31 8.27 -6.56
C HIS A 71 24.98 7.53 -6.34
N LYS A 72 25.04 6.19 -6.33
CA LYS A 72 23.89 5.30 -6.02
C LYS A 72 23.19 5.57 -4.67
N ARG A 73 23.82 6.30 -3.75
CA ARG A 73 23.30 6.61 -2.41
C ARG A 73 22.55 7.94 -2.33
N ASP A 74 22.53 8.72 -3.40
CA ASP A 74 21.93 10.04 -3.38
C ASP A 74 20.40 10.00 -3.24
N LYS A 75 19.75 9.06 -3.95
CA LYS A 75 18.29 8.94 -3.92
C LYS A 75 17.80 8.18 -2.70
N SER A 76 16.93 8.81 -1.93
CA SER A 76 16.18 8.21 -0.84
C SER A 76 14.73 7.99 -1.24
N TYR A 77 14.18 6.83 -0.88
CA TYR A 77 12.78 6.49 -1.11
C TYR A 77 12.08 6.31 0.23
N THR A 78 11.03 7.10 0.45
CA THR A 78 10.23 7.04 1.67
C THR A 78 8.76 6.81 1.32
N ALA A 79 8.11 5.89 2.02
CA ALA A 79 6.69 5.62 1.85
C ALA A 79 5.93 5.82 3.17
N MET A 80 4.73 6.37 3.08
CA MET A 80 3.76 6.37 4.17
C MET A 80 2.77 5.23 3.93
N ILE A 81 2.64 4.35 4.91
CA ILE A 81 1.90 3.10 4.79
C ILE A 81 0.83 3.07 5.87
N ARG A 82 -0.43 3.04 5.45
CA ARG A 82 -1.57 2.88 6.35
C ARG A 82 -1.73 1.42 6.71
N ILE A 83 -1.85 1.13 8.01
CA ILE A 83 -2.12 -0.20 8.53
C ILE A 83 -3.61 -0.52 8.38
N LEU A 84 -3.91 -1.66 7.75
CA LEU A 84 -5.27 -2.18 7.60
C LEU A 84 -5.64 -3.14 8.73
N GLY A 85 -4.65 -3.85 9.26
CA GLY A 85 -4.79 -4.77 10.38
C GLY A 85 -3.95 -6.03 10.23
N PHE A 86 -4.09 -6.95 11.18
CA PHE A 86 -3.42 -8.26 11.12
C PHE A 86 -3.94 -9.11 9.96
N LEU A 87 -3.03 -9.72 9.22
CA LEU A 87 -3.32 -10.58 8.06
C LEU A 87 -4.33 -11.68 8.41
N GLU A 88 -4.07 -12.44 9.47
CA GLU A 88 -4.95 -13.54 9.89
C GLU A 88 -6.36 -13.07 10.28
N SER A 89 -6.46 -11.87 10.85
CA SER A 89 -7.76 -11.30 11.24
C SER A 89 -8.52 -10.82 10.00
N LEU A 90 -7.83 -10.17 9.06
CA LEU A 90 -8.40 -9.68 7.81
C LEU A 90 -8.90 -10.84 6.94
N GLN A 91 -8.15 -11.94 6.87
CA GLN A 91 -8.58 -13.18 6.19
C GLN A 91 -9.87 -13.77 6.79
N LYS A 92 -10.13 -13.52 8.08
CA LYS A 92 -11.38 -13.90 8.78
C LYS A 92 -12.47 -12.81 8.69
N GLY A 93 -12.27 -11.78 7.87
CA GLY A 93 -13.20 -10.67 7.70
C GLY A 93 -13.24 -9.68 8.88
N LYS A 94 -12.20 -9.66 9.72
CA LYS A 94 -12.09 -8.75 10.89
C LYS A 94 -10.90 -7.82 10.73
N ALA A 95 -11.17 -6.52 10.62
CA ALA A 95 -10.12 -5.50 10.63
C ALA A 95 -9.69 -5.22 12.08
N ILE A 96 -8.65 -5.90 12.55
CA ILE A 96 -8.06 -5.71 13.88
C ILE A 96 -6.72 -5.00 13.70
N LEU A 97 -6.66 -3.76 14.19
CA LEU A 97 -5.42 -2.98 14.21
C LEU A 97 -4.50 -3.46 15.33
N PRO A 98 -3.17 -3.38 15.15
CA PRO A 98 -2.23 -3.67 16.23
C PRO A 98 -2.42 -2.66 17.37
N ALA A 99 -2.45 -3.11 18.62
CA ALA A 99 -2.58 -2.20 19.76
C ALA A 99 -1.30 -1.36 19.99
N VAL A 100 -0.16 -1.92 19.60
CA VAL A 100 1.18 -1.32 19.70
C VAL A 100 1.71 -1.07 18.29
N PRO A 101 2.34 0.08 18.01
CA PRO A 101 2.91 0.34 16.69
C PRO A 101 4.02 -0.66 16.33
N PRO A 102 4.17 -1.02 15.04
CA PRO A 102 5.33 -1.79 14.58
C PRO A 102 6.63 -1.05 14.91
N THR A 103 7.64 -1.75 15.43
CA THR A 103 8.89 -1.11 15.84
C THR A 103 9.70 -0.61 14.64
N PRO A 104 10.43 0.51 14.75
CA PRO A 104 11.43 0.88 13.76
C PRO A 104 12.44 -0.24 13.53
N GLY A 105 12.85 -0.43 12.27
CA GLY A 105 13.65 -1.56 11.82
C GLY A 105 12.85 -2.79 11.40
N THR A 106 11.53 -2.82 11.63
CA THR A 106 10.68 -3.94 11.18
C THR A 106 10.69 -4.05 9.66
N GLU A 107 10.84 -5.27 9.17
CA GLU A 107 10.90 -5.56 7.74
C GLU A 107 9.54 -5.38 7.06
N ILE A 108 9.58 -4.79 5.87
CA ILE A 108 8.43 -4.64 4.98
C ILE A 108 8.68 -5.45 3.72
N ILE A 109 7.77 -6.35 3.40
CA ILE A 109 7.88 -7.28 2.26
C ILE A 109 6.70 -7.09 1.30
N LYS A 110 6.89 -7.52 0.06
CA LYS A 110 5.81 -7.53 -0.95
C LYS A 110 4.69 -8.49 -0.53
N ALA A 111 3.45 -8.02 -0.56
CA ALA A 111 2.29 -8.88 -0.34
C ALA A 111 2.09 -9.83 -1.52
N THR A 112 1.84 -11.10 -1.22
CA THR A 112 1.66 -12.16 -2.21
C THR A 112 0.19 -12.40 -2.52
N LYS A 113 -0.08 -13.21 -3.55
CA LYS A 113 -1.44 -13.68 -3.87
C LYS A 113 -2.04 -14.49 -2.72
N ASP A 114 -1.23 -15.25 -2.00
CA ASP A 114 -1.69 -16.05 -0.86
C ASP A 114 -2.09 -15.16 0.32
N ASP A 115 -1.35 -14.07 0.55
CA ASP A 115 -1.68 -13.11 1.61
C ASP A 115 -3.01 -12.40 1.34
N LEU A 116 -3.18 -11.87 0.12
CA LEU A 116 -4.29 -10.98 -0.22
C LEU A 116 -5.50 -11.70 -0.82
N GLY A 117 -5.31 -12.89 -1.40
CA GLY A 117 -6.34 -13.64 -2.12
C GLY A 117 -7.53 -13.97 -1.23
N GLN A 118 -7.31 -14.46 -0.02
CA GLN A 118 -8.41 -14.70 0.92
C GLN A 118 -9.14 -13.43 1.38
N ILE A 119 -8.45 -12.27 1.37
CA ILE A 119 -9.04 -10.99 1.80
C ILE A 119 -9.96 -10.43 0.72
N PHE A 120 -9.51 -10.45 -0.54
CA PHE A 120 -10.20 -9.79 -1.66
C PHE A 120 -10.95 -10.73 -2.59
N GLY A 121 -10.59 -12.01 -2.66
CA GLY A 121 -11.22 -13.01 -3.50
C GLY A 121 -11.42 -14.36 -2.80
N PRO A 122 -12.21 -14.40 -1.71
CA PRO A 122 -12.57 -15.66 -1.06
C PRO A 122 -13.39 -16.55 -2.00
N GLU A 123 -13.11 -17.86 -1.99
CA GLU A 123 -13.80 -18.86 -2.80
C GLU A 123 -15.18 -19.19 -2.20
N ASN A 124 -16.18 -18.35 -2.48
CA ASN A 124 -17.57 -18.57 -2.04
C ASN A 124 -18.56 -17.98 -3.06
N SER A 125 -19.65 -18.70 -3.34
CA SER A 125 -20.69 -18.31 -4.29
C SER A 125 -21.45 -17.03 -3.91
N GLU A 126 -21.36 -16.58 -2.66
CA GLU A 126 -21.93 -15.31 -2.21
C GLU A 126 -21.17 -14.06 -2.72
N TRP A 127 -20.02 -14.26 -3.37
CA TRP A 127 -19.12 -13.21 -3.77
C TRP A 127 -19.12 -13.01 -5.28
N ILE A 128 -19.31 -11.77 -5.72
CA ILE A 128 -19.25 -11.38 -7.13
C ILE A 128 -17.98 -10.58 -7.40
N LYS A 129 -17.30 -10.87 -8.51
CA LYS A 129 -16.12 -10.11 -8.96
C LYS A 129 -16.55 -8.75 -9.50
N ILE A 130 -15.94 -7.70 -8.97
CA ILE A 130 -16.14 -6.31 -9.44
C ILE A 130 -14.93 -5.76 -10.21
N GLY A 131 -13.79 -6.47 -10.17
CA GLY A 131 -12.57 -6.07 -10.86
C GLY A 131 -11.35 -6.76 -10.28
N ASN A 132 -10.21 -6.07 -10.30
CA ASN A 132 -8.92 -6.55 -9.83
C ASN A 132 -8.21 -5.49 -8.99
N LEU A 133 -7.25 -5.89 -8.16
CA LEU A 133 -6.45 -4.94 -7.40
C LEU A 133 -5.57 -4.08 -8.34
N LEU A 134 -5.51 -2.78 -8.08
CA LEU A 134 -4.84 -1.79 -8.94
C LEU A 134 -3.38 -2.14 -9.28
N ARG A 135 -2.62 -2.66 -8.31
CA ARG A 135 -1.19 -2.98 -8.48
C ARG A 135 -0.90 -4.47 -8.62
N ASN A 136 -1.90 -5.32 -8.39
CA ASN A 136 -1.80 -6.78 -8.47
C ASN A 136 -3.01 -7.31 -9.28
N PRO A 137 -2.99 -7.19 -10.61
CA PRO A 137 -4.14 -7.53 -11.45
C PRO A 137 -4.52 -9.03 -11.43
N GLU A 138 -3.62 -9.90 -10.97
CA GLU A 138 -3.87 -11.34 -10.80
C GLU A 138 -4.77 -11.67 -9.60
N ILE A 139 -5.01 -10.69 -8.72
CA ILE A 139 -5.89 -10.83 -7.56
C ILE A 139 -7.23 -10.20 -7.92
N ASP A 140 -8.27 -11.02 -7.91
CA ASP A 140 -9.64 -10.57 -8.10
C ASP A 140 -10.11 -9.78 -6.88
N SER A 141 -10.89 -8.73 -7.14
CA SER A 141 -11.59 -7.96 -6.12
C SER A 141 -13.06 -8.36 -6.18
N LEU A 142 -13.52 -9.03 -5.13
CA LEU A 142 -14.87 -9.53 -4.99
C LEU A 142 -15.61 -8.79 -3.88
N ILE A 143 -16.93 -8.77 -3.98
CA ILE A 143 -17.81 -8.21 -2.96
C ILE A 143 -18.93 -9.19 -2.61
N ASN A 144 -19.29 -9.27 -1.33
CA ASN A 144 -20.34 -10.16 -0.87
C ASN A 144 -21.74 -9.56 -1.17
N LEU A 145 -22.49 -10.22 -2.06
CA LEU A 145 -23.82 -9.77 -2.50
C LEU A 145 -24.82 -9.71 -1.34
N ASN A 146 -24.81 -10.72 -0.45
CA ASN A 146 -25.70 -10.77 0.71
C ASN A 146 -25.48 -9.57 1.64
N LYS A 147 -24.22 -9.12 1.81
CA LYS A 147 -23.89 -7.92 2.58
C LYS A 147 -24.33 -6.63 1.89
N ILE A 148 -24.20 -6.54 0.57
CA ILE A 148 -24.65 -5.38 -0.21
C ILE A 148 -26.16 -5.17 -0.04
N VAL A 149 -26.95 -6.22 -0.26
CA VAL A 149 -28.42 -6.10 -0.27
C VAL A 149 -29.00 -5.89 1.12
N SER A 150 -28.34 -6.41 2.17
CA SER A 150 -28.83 -6.32 3.54
C SER A 150 -28.47 -5.03 4.29
N ARG A 151 -27.49 -4.24 3.81
CA ARG A 151 -26.96 -3.07 4.55
C ARG A 151 -27.08 -1.73 3.81
N HIS A 152 -27.78 -1.71 2.68
CA HIS A 152 -27.84 -0.60 1.71
C HIS A 152 -26.46 -0.31 1.08
N LEU A 153 -26.45 0.11 -0.19
CA LEU A 153 -25.25 0.42 -0.95
C LEU A 153 -25.37 1.83 -1.55
N GLY A 154 -24.38 2.67 -1.30
CA GLY A 154 -24.21 3.95 -1.98
C GLY A 154 -23.04 3.89 -2.95
N ILE A 155 -23.29 4.11 -4.25
CA ILE A 155 -22.23 4.24 -5.27
C ILE A 155 -22.10 5.71 -5.65
N LEU A 156 -20.97 6.32 -5.26
CA LEU A 156 -20.69 7.74 -5.45
C LEU A 156 -19.49 7.91 -6.38
N ALA A 157 -19.67 8.66 -7.46
CA ALA A 157 -18.58 9.05 -8.36
C ALA A 157 -18.98 10.30 -9.17
N MET A 158 -17.97 11.05 -9.64
CA MET A 158 -18.17 12.16 -10.57
C MET A 158 -18.63 11.66 -11.95
N THR A 159 -19.20 12.55 -12.77
CA THR A 159 -19.60 12.22 -14.15
C THR A 159 -18.42 11.69 -14.95
N GLY A 160 -18.62 10.58 -15.67
CA GLY A 160 -17.58 9.94 -16.48
C GLY A 160 -16.67 8.96 -15.74
N MET A 161 -16.77 8.83 -14.41
CA MET A 161 -15.92 7.92 -13.61
C MET A 161 -16.43 6.48 -13.52
N GLY A 162 -17.40 6.09 -14.35
CA GLY A 162 -17.85 4.70 -14.44
C GLY A 162 -18.92 4.24 -13.43
N LYS A 163 -19.66 5.17 -12.79
CA LYS A 163 -20.77 4.82 -11.88
C LYS A 163 -21.79 3.88 -12.51
N SER A 164 -22.29 4.20 -13.70
CA SER A 164 -23.28 3.36 -14.40
C SER A 164 -22.67 2.02 -14.84
N ASN A 165 -21.38 2.01 -15.23
CA ASN A 165 -20.67 0.79 -15.60
C ASN A 165 -20.59 -0.20 -14.44
N LEU A 166 -20.35 0.27 -13.21
CA LEU A 166 -20.31 -0.59 -12.03
C LEU A 166 -21.68 -1.20 -11.68
N VAL A 167 -22.79 -0.52 -11.98
CA VAL A 167 -24.15 -1.02 -11.70
C VAL A 167 -24.61 -2.08 -12.71
N THR A 168 -24.11 -2.01 -13.95
CA THR A 168 -24.48 -2.95 -15.02
C THR A 168 -23.67 -4.25 -14.99
N LEU A 169 -22.55 -4.26 -14.26
CA LEU A 169 -21.64 -5.41 -14.12
C LEU A 169 -22.31 -6.59 -13.39
#